data_AF-A0A968PHV6-F1
#
_entry.id   AF-A0A968PHV6-F1
#
_cell.length_a   1.000
_cell.length_b   1.000
_cell.length_c   1.000
_cell.angle_alpha   90.00
_cell.angle_beta   90.00
_cell.angle_gamma   90.00
#
_symmetry.space_group_name_H-M   'P 1'
#
loop_
_entity.id
_entity.type
_entity.pdbx_description
1 polymer ?
#
loop_
_entity_poly.entity_id
_entity_poly.type
_entity_poly.pdbx_seq_one_letter_code
_entity_poly.pdbx_strand_id
1 'polypeptide(L)'
;QQADFYIDYTDTNGDTVIARYFVAADNPNIAEPASEQVILRIEQPFANHNGGQLAFGPEDGYLYIGMGDGGGGGDPQQNAQNRQSLLGKILRINVEGNTGGQPYTIPGTNPFARDATARPEVWALGLRNPWRFAFDQVTGDLYIGDVGQDFMEEINVQPASSTGGENYGWRVVEGDRCFVEEDCDTSGFTAPTITYDHAGGRCSVTGGVVYRGREFPVMYGTYLYADYCSGDIWGLRQRDGAWQNQLLQDSTLVVSTFGYGEDGNIYIGDYNTGQIYRITATQ
;
A
#
# COMPACT_ATOMS: atom_id res chain seq x y z
N GLN A 1 -29.99 1.21 -3.74
CA GLN A 1 -28.69 1.58 -4.32
C GLN A 1 -27.88 0.30 -4.32
N GLN A 2 -27.33 -0.09 -5.47
CA GLN A 2 -26.51 -1.30 -5.55
C GLN A 2 -25.13 -0.95 -4.98
N ALA A 3 -24.55 -1.83 -4.15
CA ALA A 3 -23.26 -1.59 -3.54
C ALA A 3 -22.14 -2.08 -4.47
N ASP A 4 -21.27 -1.17 -4.86
CA ASP A 4 -20.08 -1.46 -5.67
C ASP A 4 -18.90 -1.86 -4.76
N PHE A 5 -18.04 -2.73 -5.27
CA PHE A 5 -16.76 -3.08 -4.66
C PHE A 5 -15.69 -3.26 -5.73
N TYR A 6 -14.42 -3.19 -5.32
CA TYR A 6 -13.28 -3.16 -6.23
C TYR A 6 -12.29 -4.26 -5.87
N ILE A 7 -11.75 -4.91 -6.89
CA ILE A 7 -10.77 -5.98 -6.76
C ILE A 7 -9.56 -5.64 -7.61
N ASP A 8 -8.38 -5.93 -7.07
CA ASP A 8 -7.13 -6.04 -7.80
C ASP A 8 -6.80 -7.53 -7.97
N TYR A 9 -6.57 -7.98 -9.20
CA TYR A 9 -6.17 -9.36 -9.49
C TYR A 9 -5.19 -9.43 -10.66
N THR A 10 -4.42 -10.51 -10.73
CA THR A 10 -3.56 -10.82 -11.88
C THR A 10 -4.32 -11.67 -12.89
N ASP A 11 -4.40 -11.23 -14.14
CA ASP A 11 -5.06 -11.98 -15.20
C ASP A 11 -4.19 -13.12 -15.76
N THR A 12 -4.71 -13.89 -16.71
CA THR A 12 -4.00 -15.06 -17.25
C THR A 12 -2.78 -14.71 -18.12
N ASN A 13 -2.62 -13.44 -18.51
CA ASN A 13 -1.43 -12.95 -19.20
C ASN A 13 -0.36 -12.48 -18.20
N GLY A 14 -0.69 -12.36 -16.92
CA GLY A 14 0.18 -11.83 -15.88
C GLY A 14 -0.05 -10.36 -15.57
N ASP A 15 -1.01 -9.70 -16.23
CA ASP A 15 -1.26 -8.27 -16.04
C ASP A 15 -2.07 -8.02 -14.76
N THR A 16 -1.80 -6.91 -14.08
CA THR A 16 -2.66 -6.45 -12.97
C THR A 16 -3.92 -5.80 -13.52
N VAL A 17 -5.08 -6.22 -13.01
CA VAL A 17 -6.39 -5.69 -13.37
C VAL A 17 -7.08 -5.17 -12.12
N ILE A 18 -7.45 -3.89 -12.16
CA ILE A 18 -8.34 -3.27 -11.18
C ILE A 18 -9.73 -3.25 -11.81
N ALA A 19 -10.69 -3.90 -11.15
CA ALA A 19 -12.05 -4.05 -11.64
C ALA A 19 -13.07 -3.66 -10.58
N ARG A 20 -14.20 -3.10 -11.03
CA ARG A 20 -15.41 -2.88 -10.24
C ARG A 20 -16.38 -4.03 -10.47
N TYR A 21 -17.04 -4.42 -9.40
CA TYR A 21 -18.17 -5.33 -9.38
C TYR A 21 -19.28 -4.74 -8.52
N PHE A 22 -20.49 -5.30 -8.61
CA PHE A 22 -21.59 -4.96 -7.73
C PHE A 22 -22.23 -6.19 -7.10
N VAL A 23 -22.85 -6.02 -5.93
CA VAL A 23 -23.59 -7.11 -5.26
C VAL A 23 -24.90 -7.43 -5.98
N ALA A 24 -25.28 -8.72 -5.99
CA ALA A 24 -26.53 -9.18 -6.56
C ALA A 24 -27.73 -8.49 -5.90
N ALA A 25 -28.71 -8.08 -6.71
CA ALA A 25 -29.83 -7.26 -6.22
C ALA A 25 -30.73 -7.99 -5.21
N ASP A 26 -30.76 -9.32 -5.27
CA ASP A 26 -31.57 -10.20 -4.43
C ASP A 26 -30.78 -10.84 -3.28
N ASN A 27 -29.44 -10.72 -3.26
CA ASN A 27 -28.61 -11.26 -2.19
C ASN A 27 -27.33 -10.43 -1.96
N PRO A 28 -27.25 -9.64 -0.85
CA PRO A 28 -26.09 -8.80 -0.57
C PRO A 28 -24.81 -9.58 -0.21
N ASN A 29 -24.89 -10.90 -0.02
CA ASN A 29 -23.73 -11.76 0.24
C ASN A 29 -23.16 -12.43 -1.02
N ILE A 30 -23.67 -12.07 -2.21
CA ILE A 30 -23.23 -12.63 -3.49
C ILE A 30 -22.87 -11.48 -4.43
N ALA A 31 -21.71 -11.55 -5.06
CA ALA A 31 -21.34 -10.69 -6.17
C ALA A 31 -22.12 -11.08 -7.43
N GLU A 32 -22.57 -10.11 -8.23
CA GLU A 32 -23.12 -10.39 -9.56
C GLU A 32 -21.97 -10.81 -10.51
N PRO A 33 -21.90 -12.07 -10.99
CA PRO A 33 -20.75 -12.55 -11.74
C PRO A 33 -20.55 -11.83 -13.09
N ALA A 34 -21.62 -11.34 -13.70
CA ALA A 34 -21.57 -10.62 -14.97
C ALA A 34 -21.31 -9.10 -14.83
N SER A 35 -21.04 -8.62 -13.61
CA SER A 35 -20.92 -7.18 -13.32
C SER A 35 -19.55 -6.58 -13.56
N GLU A 36 -18.56 -7.37 -13.97
CA GLU A 36 -17.19 -6.88 -14.10
C GLU A 36 -17.10 -5.66 -15.02
N GLN A 37 -16.58 -4.58 -14.47
CA GLN A 37 -16.13 -3.42 -15.21
C GLN A 37 -14.64 -3.21 -14.94
N VAL A 38 -13.80 -3.49 -15.93
CA VAL A 38 -12.36 -3.21 -15.85
C VAL A 38 -12.16 -1.69 -15.76
N ILE A 39 -11.52 -1.26 -14.67
CA ILE A 39 -11.18 0.13 -14.40
C ILE A 39 -9.82 0.47 -14.98
N LEU A 40 -8.83 -0.37 -14.70
CA LEU A 40 -7.45 -0.18 -15.13
C LEU A 40 -6.81 -1.56 -15.36
N ARG A 41 -5.99 -1.66 -16.41
CA ARG A 41 -5.12 -2.81 -16.66
C ARG A 41 -3.70 -2.32 -16.82
N ILE A 42 -2.76 -2.96 -16.12
CA ILE A 42 -1.34 -2.59 -16.08
C ILE A 42 -0.52 -3.83 -16.44
N GLU A 43 0.26 -3.71 -17.51
CA GLU A 43 1.18 -4.77 -17.95
C GLU A 43 2.28 -5.00 -16.90
N GLN A 44 2.51 -6.27 -16.54
CA GLN A 44 3.57 -6.66 -15.61
C GLN A 44 4.75 -7.28 -16.36
N PRO A 45 5.96 -6.69 -16.28
CA PRO A 45 7.12 -7.22 -16.99
C PRO A 45 7.68 -8.52 -16.38
N PHE A 46 7.41 -8.77 -15.09
CA PHE A 46 7.82 -9.99 -14.38
C PHE A 46 6.69 -10.53 -13.48
N ALA A 47 6.90 -11.70 -12.88
CA ALA A 47 5.89 -12.40 -12.09
C ALA A 47 5.82 -11.98 -10.61
N ASN A 48 6.57 -10.95 -10.22
CA ASN A 48 6.68 -10.48 -8.84
C ASN A 48 6.54 -8.95 -8.76
N HIS A 49 6.33 -8.44 -7.54
CA HIS A 49 6.12 -7.01 -7.23
C HIS A 49 4.89 -6.42 -7.94
N ASN A 50 3.77 -7.15 -7.90
CA ASN A 50 2.53 -6.68 -8.51
C ASN A 50 1.79 -5.64 -7.63
N GLY A 51 2.18 -5.50 -6.36
CA GLY A 51 1.40 -4.72 -5.38
C GLY A 51 0.05 -5.37 -5.10
N GLY A 52 -1.03 -4.60 -5.15
CA GLY A 52 -2.41 -5.11 -5.10
C GLY A 52 -3.28 -4.54 -3.98
N GLN A 53 -2.72 -3.72 -3.08
CA GLN A 53 -3.54 -3.03 -2.09
C GLN A 53 -4.39 -1.94 -2.76
N LEU A 54 -5.69 -1.95 -2.43
CA LEU A 54 -6.65 -0.91 -2.74
C LEU A 54 -7.14 -0.24 -1.44
N ALA A 55 -7.30 1.08 -1.45
CA ALA A 55 -8.02 1.77 -0.39
C ALA A 55 -8.64 3.06 -0.89
N PHE A 56 -9.78 3.43 -0.30
CA PHE A 56 -10.34 4.77 -0.52
C PHE A 56 -9.70 5.77 0.44
N GLY A 57 -9.30 6.92 -0.09
CA GLY A 57 -8.84 8.05 0.71
C GLY A 57 -9.98 8.55 1.60
N PRO A 58 -9.79 8.69 2.92
CA PRO A 58 -10.87 9.05 3.83
C PRO A 58 -11.35 10.50 3.66
N GLU A 59 -10.49 11.39 3.16
CA GLU A 59 -10.82 12.80 2.97
C GLU A 59 -11.40 13.10 1.57
N ASP A 60 -10.86 12.47 0.54
CA ASP A 60 -11.18 12.77 -0.86
C ASP A 60 -12.12 11.74 -1.52
N GLY A 61 -12.27 10.55 -0.92
CA GLY A 61 -13.08 9.46 -1.46
C GLY A 61 -12.55 8.87 -2.76
N TYR A 62 -11.30 9.15 -3.14
CA TYR A 62 -10.69 8.59 -4.35
C TYR A 62 -10.10 7.21 -4.09
N LEU A 63 -10.00 6.40 -5.14
CA LEU A 63 -9.39 5.08 -5.06
C LEU A 63 -7.87 5.22 -5.21
N TYR A 64 -7.15 4.78 -4.18
CA TYR A 64 -5.69 4.64 -4.18
C TYR A 64 -5.30 3.19 -4.49
N ILE A 65 -4.25 3.01 -5.27
CA ILE A 65 -3.79 1.71 -5.79
C ILE A 65 -2.28 1.61 -5.57
N GLY A 66 -1.84 0.55 -4.90
CA GLY A 66 -0.42 0.28 -4.67
C GLY A 66 0.12 -0.63 -5.77
N MET A 67 1.12 -0.15 -6.50
CA MET A 67 1.75 -0.88 -7.59
C MET A 67 3.25 -1.00 -7.36
N GLY A 68 3.77 -2.23 -7.31
CA GLY A 68 5.22 -2.45 -7.32
C GLY A 68 5.84 -2.11 -8.67
N ASP A 69 7.17 -2.11 -8.74
CA ASP A 69 7.99 -1.76 -9.89
C ASP A 69 7.86 -2.73 -11.08
N GLY A 70 7.06 -3.78 -10.91
CA GLY A 70 6.82 -4.82 -11.91
C GLY A 70 7.80 -5.98 -11.86
N GLY A 71 8.70 -5.98 -10.87
CA GLY A 71 9.50 -7.14 -10.51
C GLY A 71 10.88 -7.19 -11.14
N GLY A 72 11.50 -8.35 -11.00
CA GLY A 72 12.94 -8.50 -11.17
C GLY A 72 13.75 -7.88 -10.02
N GLY A 73 15.02 -8.26 -9.93
CA GLY A 73 15.94 -7.68 -8.94
C GLY A 73 16.41 -6.29 -9.39
N GLY A 74 16.29 -5.30 -8.50
CA GLY A 74 16.82 -3.95 -8.74
C GLY A 74 16.13 -3.18 -9.87
N ASP A 75 14.81 -3.30 -10.04
CA ASP A 75 13.99 -2.55 -11.02
C ASP A 75 14.65 -2.42 -12.42
N PRO A 76 14.86 -3.53 -13.14
CA PRO A 76 15.60 -3.54 -14.42
C PRO A 76 14.94 -2.68 -15.50
N GLN A 77 13.63 -2.46 -15.42
CA GLN A 77 12.86 -1.62 -16.33
C GLN A 77 12.87 -0.13 -15.92
N GLN A 78 13.47 0.20 -14.78
CA GLN A 78 13.56 1.55 -14.20
C GLN A 78 12.18 2.20 -14.01
N ASN A 79 11.18 1.37 -13.72
CA ASN A 79 9.78 1.76 -13.60
C ASN A 79 9.55 2.72 -12.43
N ALA A 80 10.22 2.49 -11.29
CA ALA A 80 9.94 3.22 -10.06
C ALA A 80 10.21 4.73 -10.19
N GLN A 81 11.27 5.10 -10.90
CA GLN A 81 11.61 6.50 -11.22
C GLN A 81 10.99 6.98 -12.54
N ASN A 82 10.59 6.07 -13.44
CA ASN A 82 9.93 6.46 -14.69
C ASN A 82 8.52 7.02 -14.42
N ARG A 83 8.38 8.33 -14.60
CA ARG A 83 7.12 9.07 -14.42
C ARG A 83 6.05 8.72 -15.46
N GLN A 84 6.44 8.10 -16.58
CA GLN A 84 5.52 7.61 -17.60
C GLN A 84 5.01 6.18 -17.34
N SER A 85 5.53 5.52 -16.29
CA SER A 85 5.07 4.20 -15.83
C SER A 85 4.02 4.34 -14.72
N LEU A 86 3.14 3.32 -14.63
CA LEU A 86 2.21 3.14 -13.50
C LEU A 86 2.79 2.22 -12.41
N LEU A 87 3.95 1.63 -12.66
CA LEU A 87 4.62 0.68 -11.77
C LEU A 87 5.61 1.39 -10.83
N GLY A 88 5.73 0.91 -9.59
CA GLY A 88 6.53 1.48 -8.52
C GLY A 88 5.94 2.79 -7.99
N LYS A 89 4.62 2.79 -7.77
CA LYS A 89 3.79 3.98 -7.51
C LYS A 89 2.71 3.70 -6.46
N ILE A 90 2.26 4.77 -5.81
CA ILE A 90 0.85 4.88 -5.39
C ILE A 90 0.12 5.64 -6.49
N LEU A 91 -0.95 5.06 -7.02
CA LEU A 91 -1.85 5.72 -7.97
C LEU A 91 -3.08 6.26 -7.24
N ARG A 92 -3.72 7.30 -7.79
CA ARG A 92 -4.99 7.85 -7.30
C ARG A 92 -5.92 8.21 -8.44
N ILE A 93 -7.12 7.61 -8.44
CA ILE A 93 -8.13 7.81 -9.49
C ILE A 93 -9.52 8.07 -8.90
N ASN A 94 -10.35 8.81 -9.62
CA ASN A 94 -11.75 9.02 -9.27
C ASN A 94 -12.64 8.05 -10.06
N VAL A 95 -13.20 7.08 -9.34
CA VAL A 95 -14.05 6.03 -9.88
C VAL A 95 -15.54 6.42 -9.93
N GLU A 96 -15.97 7.44 -9.17
CA GLU A 96 -17.37 7.89 -9.16
C GLU A 96 -17.72 8.85 -10.31
N GLY A 97 -16.70 9.40 -10.99
CA GLY A 97 -16.84 10.42 -12.03
C GLY A 97 -17.20 9.91 -13.44
N ASN A 98 -17.82 8.73 -13.58
CA ASN A 98 -18.05 8.08 -14.86
C ASN A 98 -19.11 8.81 -15.72
N THR A 99 -18.72 9.93 -16.32
CA THR A 99 -19.47 10.61 -17.37
C THR A 99 -18.88 10.23 -18.72
N GLY A 100 -19.69 9.62 -19.60
CA GLY A 100 -19.28 9.36 -21.00
C GLY A 100 -18.57 8.04 -21.26
N GLY A 101 -18.69 7.04 -20.37
CA GLY A 101 -18.20 5.67 -20.63
C GLY A 101 -16.73 5.42 -20.27
N GLN A 102 -16.04 6.40 -19.67
CA GLN A 102 -14.70 6.21 -19.12
C GLN A 102 -14.80 5.63 -17.70
N PRO A 103 -14.15 4.49 -17.41
CA PRO A 103 -14.34 3.80 -16.14
C PRO A 103 -13.84 4.60 -14.91
N TYR A 104 -12.97 5.59 -15.12
CA TYR A 104 -12.53 6.53 -14.09
C TYR A 104 -12.16 7.89 -14.70
N THR A 105 -11.93 8.86 -13.84
CA THR A 105 -11.39 10.18 -14.18
C THR A 105 -10.15 10.49 -13.33
N ILE A 106 -9.31 11.42 -13.79
CA ILE A 106 -8.15 11.90 -13.03
C ILE A 106 -8.60 13.01 -12.09
N PRO A 107 -8.35 12.91 -10.77
CA PRO A 107 -8.50 14.04 -9.87
C PRO A 107 -7.63 15.22 -10.31
N GLY A 108 -8.22 16.40 -10.49
CA GLY A 108 -7.47 17.61 -10.88
C GLY A 108 -6.42 18.04 -9.86
N THR A 109 -6.47 17.48 -8.65
CA THR A 109 -5.53 17.66 -7.54
C THR A 109 -4.39 16.64 -7.54
N ASN A 110 -4.32 15.70 -8.51
CA ASN A 110 -3.14 14.85 -8.64
C ASN A 110 -1.91 15.71 -8.97
N PRO A 111 -0.74 15.42 -8.37
CA PRO A 111 0.47 16.22 -8.54
C PRO A 111 0.93 16.29 -9.99
N PHE A 112 0.57 15.27 -10.79
CA PHE A 112 0.97 15.14 -12.19
C PHE A 112 -0.19 15.29 -13.18
N ALA A 113 -1.37 15.73 -12.74
CA ALA A 113 -2.58 15.82 -13.58
C ALA A 113 -2.41 16.67 -14.86
N ARG A 114 -1.48 17.64 -14.84
CA ARG A 114 -1.21 18.57 -15.94
C ARG A 114 0.20 18.44 -16.52
N ASP A 115 0.95 17.43 -16.10
CA ASP A 115 2.30 17.19 -16.60
C ASP A 115 2.24 16.21 -17.77
N ALA A 116 2.51 16.70 -18.98
CA ALA A 116 2.52 15.88 -20.20
C ALA A 116 3.65 14.83 -20.23
N THR A 117 4.61 14.91 -19.31
CA THR A 117 5.75 13.99 -19.20
C THR A 117 5.52 12.90 -18.16
N ALA A 118 4.37 12.89 -17.47
CA ALA A 118 4.06 11.93 -16.43
C ALA A 118 2.66 11.32 -16.60
N ARG A 119 2.44 10.16 -15.99
CA ARG A 119 1.12 9.55 -15.89
C ARG A 119 0.27 10.35 -14.90
N PRO A 120 -0.90 10.88 -15.32
CA PRO A 120 -1.72 11.71 -14.45
C PRO A 120 -2.34 10.92 -13.28
N GLU A 121 -2.37 9.59 -13.34
CA GLU A 121 -2.81 8.69 -12.27
C GLU A 121 -1.87 8.69 -11.06
N VAL A 122 -0.60 9.04 -11.23
CA VAL A 122 0.42 8.91 -10.19
C VAL A 122 0.18 9.91 -9.06
N TRP A 123 0.12 9.39 -7.83
CA TRP A 123 0.08 10.14 -6.58
C TRP A 123 1.44 10.24 -5.92
N ALA A 124 2.17 9.13 -5.81
CA ALA A 124 3.54 9.07 -5.31
C ALA A 124 4.35 8.05 -6.14
N LEU A 125 5.68 8.18 -6.13
CA LEU A 125 6.58 7.35 -6.93
C LEU A 125 7.85 6.93 -6.16
N GLY A 126 8.70 6.15 -6.83
CA GLY A 126 9.95 5.67 -6.26
C GLY A 126 9.73 4.59 -5.20
N LEU A 127 8.73 3.74 -5.38
CA LEU A 127 8.46 2.59 -4.51
C LEU A 127 8.87 1.29 -5.21
N ARG A 128 9.27 0.28 -4.43
CA ARG A 128 9.67 -1.03 -4.96
C ARG A 128 8.50 -1.98 -5.09
N ASN A 129 7.86 -2.30 -3.98
CA ASN A 129 6.69 -3.15 -3.88
C ASN A 129 5.87 -2.75 -2.66
N PRO A 130 5.01 -1.71 -2.78
CA PRO A 130 4.12 -1.26 -1.71
C PRO A 130 2.99 -2.30 -1.49
N TRP A 131 3.35 -3.43 -0.89
CA TRP A 131 2.50 -4.62 -0.74
C TRP A 131 1.22 -4.29 0.02
N ARG A 132 1.34 -3.50 1.10
CA ARG A 132 0.21 -3.00 1.86
C ARG A 132 0.43 -1.56 2.27
N PHE A 133 -0.61 -0.77 2.07
CA PHE A 133 -0.75 0.55 2.66
C PHE A 133 -2.10 0.70 3.35
N ALA A 134 -2.22 1.68 4.22
CA ALA A 134 -3.47 2.01 4.88
C ALA A 134 -3.55 3.51 5.15
N PHE A 135 -4.76 4.04 5.02
CA PHE A 135 -5.09 5.33 5.60
C PHE A 135 -5.49 5.16 7.06
N ASP A 136 -4.97 6.05 7.90
CA ASP A 136 -5.59 6.33 9.18
C ASP A 136 -6.94 7.02 8.96
N GLN A 137 -8.03 6.33 9.27
CA GLN A 137 -9.39 6.83 9.04
C GLN A 137 -9.75 8.08 9.85
N VAL A 138 -8.94 8.44 10.86
CA VAL A 138 -9.18 9.62 11.70
C VAL A 138 -8.31 10.80 11.28
N THR A 139 -7.03 10.57 10.98
CA THR A 139 -6.10 11.66 10.65
C THR A 139 -5.94 11.88 9.17
N GLY A 140 -6.24 10.89 8.33
CA GLY A 140 -6.01 10.91 6.89
C GLY A 140 -4.58 10.53 6.48
N ASP A 141 -3.69 10.25 7.43
CA ASP A 141 -2.30 9.90 7.12
C ASP A 141 -2.22 8.57 6.38
N LEU A 142 -1.37 8.51 5.35
CA LEU A 142 -1.12 7.33 4.53
C LEU A 142 0.14 6.62 5.01
N TYR A 143 0.00 5.39 5.48
CA TYR A 143 1.10 4.51 5.87
C TYR A 143 1.34 3.48 4.76
N ILE A 144 2.57 3.33 4.31
CA ILE A 144 2.95 2.44 3.21
C ILE A 144 4.05 1.51 3.72
N GLY A 145 3.82 0.20 3.70
CA GLY A 145 4.90 -0.78 3.82
C GLY A 145 5.44 -1.10 2.43
N ASP A 146 6.71 -0.77 2.20
CA ASP A 146 7.39 -1.01 0.92
C ASP A 146 8.47 -2.08 1.08
N VAL A 147 8.32 -3.18 0.34
CA VAL A 147 9.20 -4.35 0.48
C VAL A 147 10.56 -4.07 -0.13
N GLY A 148 11.60 -4.30 0.67
CA GLY A 148 13.01 -4.15 0.36
C GLY A 148 13.57 -5.15 -0.65
N GLN A 149 14.78 -4.88 -1.11
CA GLN A 149 15.49 -5.73 -2.07
C GLN A 149 16.42 -6.72 -1.35
N ASP A 150 17.56 -6.25 -0.85
CA ASP A 150 18.62 -7.09 -0.30
C ASP A 150 19.01 -6.69 1.13
N PHE A 151 18.67 -5.47 1.57
CA PHE A 151 19.23 -4.88 2.79
C PHE A 151 18.20 -4.33 3.75
N MET A 152 17.17 -3.62 3.26
CA MET A 152 16.31 -2.81 4.10
C MET A 152 14.86 -2.95 3.70
N GLU A 153 14.02 -3.19 4.70
CA GLU A 153 12.58 -2.98 4.62
C GLU A 153 12.22 -1.57 5.12
N GLU A 154 11.11 -1.01 4.63
CA GLU A 154 10.74 0.35 5.02
C GLU A 154 9.23 0.59 5.24
N ILE A 155 8.95 1.53 6.16
CA ILE A 155 7.64 2.14 6.32
C ILE A 155 7.76 3.62 5.94
N ASN A 156 6.97 4.03 4.95
CA ASN A 156 6.78 5.42 4.58
C ASN A 156 5.47 5.95 5.19
N VAL A 157 5.52 7.16 5.76
CA VAL A 157 4.31 7.86 6.24
C VAL A 157 4.18 9.18 5.51
N GLN A 158 3.10 9.30 4.75
CA GLN A 158 2.73 10.51 4.05
C GLN A 158 1.62 11.21 4.85
N PRO A 159 1.86 12.44 5.34
CA PRO A 159 0.87 13.13 6.16
C PRO A 159 -0.36 13.48 5.33
N ALA A 160 -1.54 13.52 5.96
CA ALA A 160 -2.80 13.89 5.31
C ALA A 160 -2.74 15.25 4.59
N SER A 161 -1.93 16.18 5.09
CA SER A 161 -1.71 17.50 4.50
C SER A 161 -0.89 17.47 3.20
N SER A 162 -0.37 16.33 2.79
CA SER A 162 0.42 16.19 1.56
C SER A 162 -0.43 16.49 0.32
N THR A 163 0.20 17.13 -0.66
CA THR A 163 -0.38 17.36 -1.99
C THR A 163 0.01 16.30 -3.02
N GLY A 164 0.68 15.22 -2.57
CA GLY A 164 1.23 14.18 -3.42
C GLY A 164 2.53 14.62 -4.11
N GLY A 165 3.16 13.67 -4.80
CA GLY A 165 4.38 13.85 -5.58
C GLY A 165 5.65 13.40 -4.87
N GLU A 166 5.53 12.86 -3.66
CA GLU A 166 6.64 12.23 -2.93
C GLU A 166 7.31 11.18 -3.79
N ASN A 167 8.63 11.28 -3.86
CA ASN A 167 9.49 10.29 -4.49
C ASN A 167 10.25 9.56 -3.38
N TYR A 168 9.93 8.29 -3.13
CA TYR A 168 10.57 7.48 -2.08
C TYR A 168 11.94 6.91 -2.50
N GLY A 169 12.37 7.20 -3.73
CA GLY A 169 13.76 7.07 -4.14
C GLY A 169 14.18 5.70 -4.66
N TRP A 170 13.35 4.65 -4.58
CA TRP A 170 13.65 3.39 -5.25
C TRP A 170 13.72 3.61 -6.78
N ARG A 171 14.73 3.11 -7.50
CA ARG A 171 15.81 2.20 -7.05
C ARG A 171 17.14 2.84 -6.70
N VAL A 172 17.24 4.16 -6.59
CA VAL A 172 18.50 4.84 -6.27
C VAL A 172 18.89 4.56 -4.81
N VAL A 173 17.90 4.59 -3.92
CA VAL A 173 18.03 4.20 -2.51
C VAL A 173 17.15 2.99 -2.19
N GLU A 174 17.55 2.25 -1.16
CA GLU A 174 16.77 1.18 -0.51
C GLU A 174 16.76 1.49 0.99
N GLY A 175 15.63 1.93 1.54
CA GLY A 175 15.61 2.48 2.89
C GLY A 175 16.40 3.78 2.99
N ASP A 176 17.36 3.81 3.91
CA ASP A 176 18.20 4.97 4.23
C ASP A 176 19.59 4.91 3.60
N ARG A 177 19.80 4.01 2.63
CA ARG A 177 21.09 3.77 1.99
C ARG A 177 21.00 3.71 0.48
N CYS A 178 22.12 4.03 -0.16
CA CYS A 178 22.30 3.89 -1.61
C CYS A 178 22.19 2.42 -2.02
N PHE A 179 21.33 2.15 -3.00
CA PHE A 179 21.31 0.86 -3.70
C PHE A 179 22.19 0.92 -4.96
N VAL A 180 22.10 2.01 -5.72
CA VAL A 180 23.01 2.30 -6.84
C VAL A 180 24.12 3.23 -6.33
N GLU A 181 25.26 2.67 -5.93
CA GLU A 181 26.35 3.43 -5.29
C GLU A 181 26.94 4.53 -6.20
N GLU A 182 27.04 4.28 -7.50
CA GLU A 182 27.71 5.16 -8.46
C GLU A 182 26.90 6.43 -8.78
N ASP A 183 25.58 6.37 -8.64
CA ASP A 183 24.61 7.43 -8.98
C ASP A 183 23.66 7.74 -7.81
N CYS A 184 24.17 7.68 -6.58
CA CYS A 184 23.36 7.93 -5.38
C CYS A 184 23.13 9.42 -5.11
N ASP A 185 22.35 10.08 -5.97
CA ASP A 185 21.78 11.39 -5.68
C ASP A 185 20.44 11.22 -4.96
N THR A 186 20.40 11.65 -3.70
CA THR A 186 19.19 11.59 -2.86
C THR A 186 18.37 12.88 -2.90
N SER A 187 18.79 13.86 -3.71
CA SER A 187 18.13 15.16 -3.82
C SER A 187 16.70 15.01 -4.29
N GLY A 188 15.75 15.48 -3.48
CA GLY A 188 14.32 15.44 -3.80
C GLY A 188 13.63 14.12 -3.44
N PHE A 189 14.33 13.17 -2.80
CA PHE A 189 13.69 12.00 -2.24
C PHE A 189 13.09 12.28 -0.87
N THR A 190 12.02 11.55 -0.57
CA THR A 190 11.36 11.52 0.73
C THR A 190 11.90 10.34 1.50
N ALA A 191 12.55 10.60 2.63
CA ALA A 191 13.12 9.53 3.45
C ALA A 191 12.03 8.70 4.13
N PRO A 192 12.25 7.38 4.30
CA PRO A 192 11.34 6.53 5.05
C PRO A 192 11.25 6.95 6.51
N THR A 193 10.08 6.68 7.10
CA THR A 193 9.84 6.94 8.52
C THR A 193 10.52 5.91 9.40
N ILE A 194 10.51 4.65 8.97
CA ILE A 194 11.21 3.53 9.62
C ILE A 194 11.93 2.74 8.53
N THR A 195 13.15 2.32 8.82
CA THR A 195 13.87 1.27 8.11
C THR A 195 14.28 0.19 9.10
N TYR A 196 14.38 -1.05 8.63
CA TYR A 196 14.99 -2.14 9.39
C TYR A 196 15.66 -3.14 8.48
N ASP A 197 16.73 -3.77 8.98
CA ASP A 197 17.49 -4.76 8.23
C ASP A 197 16.91 -6.17 8.35
N HIS A 198 17.50 -7.10 7.61
CA HIS A 198 17.11 -8.51 7.61
C HIS A 198 17.65 -9.31 8.81
N ALA A 199 18.16 -8.64 9.86
CA ALA A 199 18.61 -9.32 11.06
C ALA A 199 17.43 -9.95 11.81
N GLY A 200 17.68 -11.08 12.49
CA GLY A 200 16.64 -11.79 13.24
C GLY A 200 15.68 -12.62 12.35
N GLY A 201 16.03 -12.84 11.07
CA GLY A 201 15.21 -13.63 10.14
C GLY A 201 14.14 -12.81 9.41
N ARG A 202 14.24 -11.48 9.46
CA ARG A 202 13.39 -10.54 8.72
C ARG A 202 13.73 -10.56 7.24
N CYS A 203 12.76 -10.22 6.38
CA CYS A 203 13.00 -10.28 4.93
C CYS A 203 12.02 -9.48 4.08
N SER A 204 10.86 -9.08 4.63
CA SER A 204 9.76 -8.56 3.83
C SER A 204 8.73 -7.92 4.75
N VAL A 205 8.62 -6.60 4.70
CA VAL A 205 7.57 -5.88 5.41
C VAL A 205 6.21 -6.19 4.78
N THR A 206 5.29 -6.70 5.58
CA THR A 206 3.90 -6.90 5.15
C THR A 206 3.15 -5.56 5.08
N GLY A 207 3.62 -4.53 5.78
CA GLY A 207 2.84 -3.33 6.08
C GLY A 207 1.77 -3.63 7.12
N GLY A 208 0.77 -2.76 7.23
CA GLY A 208 -0.05 -2.74 8.44
C GLY A 208 -1.26 -1.82 8.41
N VAL A 209 -1.87 -1.63 9.57
CA VAL A 209 -3.14 -0.93 9.81
C VAL A 209 -3.09 -0.06 11.06
N VAL A 210 -3.90 1.00 11.13
CA VAL A 210 -4.00 1.84 12.33
C VAL A 210 -5.15 1.40 13.21
N TYR A 211 -4.88 1.06 14.48
CA TYR A 211 -5.93 0.66 15.41
C TYR A 211 -6.82 1.85 15.79
N ARG A 212 -8.11 1.77 15.44
CA ARG A 212 -9.15 2.74 15.79
C ARG A 212 -10.33 2.13 16.55
N GLY A 213 -10.19 0.89 17.02
CA GLY A 213 -11.16 0.22 17.90
C GLY A 213 -11.22 0.86 19.29
N ARG A 214 -12.34 0.63 19.99
CA ARG A 214 -12.56 1.18 21.35
C ARG A 214 -12.21 0.21 22.47
N GLU A 215 -12.04 -1.07 22.15
CA GLU A 215 -11.85 -2.14 23.13
C GLU A 215 -10.48 -2.09 23.81
N PHE A 216 -9.45 -1.71 23.05
CA PHE A 216 -8.07 -1.59 23.55
C PHE A 216 -7.54 -0.16 23.40
N PRO A 217 -7.93 0.78 24.28
CA PRO A 217 -7.51 2.19 24.19
C PRO A 217 -5.99 2.41 24.13
N VAL A 218 -5.21 1.50 24.72
CA VAL A 218 -3.73 1.55 24.71
C VAL A 218 -3.15 1.45 23.29
N MET A 219 -3.86 0.81 22.36
CA MET A 219 -3.45 0.69 20.95
C MET A 219 -3.98 1.84 20.09
N TYR A 220 -4.92 2.67 20.57
CA TYR A 220 -5.60 3.66 19.75
C TYR A 220 -4.63 4.64 19.07
N GLY A 221 -4.70 4.71 17.73
CA GLY A 221 -3.81 5.52 16.90
C GLY A 221 -2.42 4.93 16.69
N THR A 222 -2.20 3.65 17.01
CA THR A 222 -0.95 2.95 16.70
C THR A 222 -1.08 2.23 15.36
N TYR A 223 -0.14 2.47 14.46
CA TYR A 223 0.04 1.69 13.24
C TYR A 223 0.72 0.36 13.60
N LEU A 224 -0.02 -0.73 13.47
CA LEU A 224 0.47 -2.08 13.67
C LEU A 224 0.89 -2.66 12.33
N TYR A 225 2.14 -3.08 12.22
CA TYR A 225 2.69 -3.68 11.00
C TYR A 225 3.56 -4.90 11.35
N ALA A 226 3.80 -5.75 10.37
CA ALA A 226 4.55 -7.00 10.57
C ALA A 226 5.59 -7.24 9.47
N ASP A 227 6.51 -8.14 9.77
CA ASP A 227 7.41 -8.75 8.79
C ASP A 227 6.95 -10.18 8.50
N TYR A 228 6.87 -10.52 7.21
CA TYR A 228 6.34 -11.77 6.70
C TYR A 228 7.19 -12.99 7.13
N CYS A 229 8.53 -12.87 7.14
CA CYS A 229 9.42 -14.00 7.40
C CYS A 229 9.58 -14.30 8.90
N SER A 230 9.82 -13.26 9.68
CA SER A 230 10.10 -13.38 11.11
C SER A 230 8.84 -13.54 11.95
N GLY A 231 7.71 -12.97 11.50
CA GLY A 231 6.50 -12.87 12.30
C GLY A 231 6.56 -11.80 13.39
N ASP A 232 7.59 -10.95 13.38
CA ASP A 232 7.67 -9.78 14.25
C ASP A 232 6.51 -8.82 13.94
N ILE A 233 5.86 -8.30 14.99
CA ILE A 233 4.77 -7.32 14.91
C ILE A 233 5.18 -6.10 15.73
N TRP A 234 5.19 -4.94 15.07
CA TRP A 234 5.55 -3.66 15.68
C TRP A 234 4.35 -2.73 15.81
N GLY A 235 4.48 -1.78 16.73
CA GLY A 235 3.62 -0.61 16.85
C GLY A 235 4.42 0.66 16.56
N LEU A 236 3.99 1.38 15.54
CA LEU A 236 4.50 2.71 15.17
C LEU A 236 3.48 3.77 15.54
N ARG A 237 3.93 4.83 16.22
CA ARG A 237 3.09 6.00 16.52
C ARG A 237 3.93 7.25 16.72
N GLN A 238 3.35 8.41 16.46
CA GLN A 238 3.99 9.67 16.79
C GLN A 238 3.66 10.07 18.25
N ARG A 239 4.67 10.48 19.01
CA ARG A 239 4.54 11.08 20.34
C ARG A 239 5.52 12.24 20.48
N ASP A 240 5.03 13.39 20.95
CA ASP A 240 5.82 14.60 21.16
C ASP A 240 6.64 15.03 19.94
N GLY A 241 6.06 14.85 18.74
CA GLY A 241 6.68 15.18 17.46
C GLY A 241 7.66 14.13 16.91
N ALA A 242 7.94 13.05 17.64
CA ALA A 242 8.85 11.99 17.22
C ALA A 242 8.12 10.66 16.97
N TRP A 243 8.60 9.89 15.99
CA TRP A 243 8.15 8.53 15.75
C TRP A 243 8.71 7.58 16.80
N GLN A 244 7.83 6.79 17.41
CA GLN A 244 8.17 5.70 18.30
C GLN A 244 7.81 4.39 17.63
N ASN A 245 8.80 3.54 17.42
CA ASN A 245 8.63 2.19 16.92
C ASN A 245 8.98 1.18 18.02
N GLN A 246 8.08 0.25 18.29
CA GLN A 246 8.24 -0.74 19.35
C GLN A 246 7.87 -2.12 18.83
N LEU A 247 8.76 -3.11 19.02
CA LEU A 247 8.40 -4.51 18.83
C LEU A 247 7.39 -4.90 19.92
N LEU A 248 6.19 -5.29 19.51
CA LEU A 248 5.09 -5.64 20.41
C LEU A 248 4.98 -7.14 20.61
N GLN A 249 5.28 -7.92 19.56
CA GLN A 249 5.22 -9.38 19.60
C GLN A 249 6.22 -9.98 18.61
N ASP A 250 7.01 -10.95 19.07
CA ASP A 250 7.79 -11.88 18.25
C ASP A 250 6.93 -13.13 18.00
N SER A 251 6.04 -13.08 17.03
CA SER A 251 5.15 -14.21 16.74
C SER A 251 5.88 -15.26 15.90
N THR A 252 5.31 -16.46 15.80
CA THR A 252 5.75 -17.47 14.81
C THR A 252 4.84 -17.50 13.58
N LEU A 253 4.01 -16.48 13.38
CA LEU A 253 3.04 -16.40 12.30
C LEU A 253 3.70 -15.88 11.03
N VAL A 254 3.27 -16.37 9.88
CA VAL A 254 3.63 -15.77 8.58
C VAL A 254 2.55 -14.77 8.24
N VAL A 255 2.68 -13.56 8.77
CA VAL A 255 1.66 -12.52 8.66
C VAL A 255 1.65 -11.98 7.23
N SER A 256 0.67 -12.39 6.42
CA SER A 256 0.56 -11.95 5.02
C SER A 256 -0.40 -10.77 4.81
N THR A 257 -1.29 -10.54 5.78
CA THR A 257 -2.28 -9.46 5.69
C THR A 257 -2.81 -9.06 7.06
N PHE A 258 -3.41 -7.87 7.08
CA PHE A 258 -4.19 -7.33 8.19
C PHE A 258 -5.60 -6.99 7.70
N GLY A 259 -6.58 -7.04 8.59
CA GLY A 259 -7.96 -6.62 8.34
C GLY A 259 -8.57 -5.90 9.54
N TYR A 260 -9.63 -5.15 9.28
CA TYR A 260 -10.45 -4.50 10.31
C TYR A 260 -11.80 -5.20 10.43
N GLY A 261 -12.29 -5.38 11.66
CA GLY A 261 -13.72 -5.57 11.91
C GLY A 261 -14.46 -4.23 11.88
N GLU A 262 -15.79 -4.28 11.74
CA GLU A 262 -16.66 -3.08 11.83
C GLU A 262 -16.57 -2.39 13.21
N ASP A 263 -16.13 -3.11 14.23
CA ASP A 263 -15.85 -2.62 15.59
C ASP A 263 -14.50 -1.90 15.73
N GLY A 264 -13.71 -1.83 14.65
CA GLY A 264 -12.37 -1.27 14.61
C GLY A 264 -11.30 -2.17 15.23
N ASN A 265 -11.63 -3.41 15.59
CA ASN A 265 -10.64 -4.40 16.02
C ASN A 265 -9.83 -4.90 14.82
N ILE A 266 -8.57 -5.24 15.08
CA ILE A 266 -7.63 -5.68 14.05
C ILE A 266 -7.50 -7.20 14.05
N TYR A 267 -7.41 -7.75 12.85
CA TYR A 267 -7.16 -9.15 12.57
C TYR A 267 -5.93 -9.31 11.69
N ILE A 268 -5.23 -10.42 11.83
CA ILE A 268 -4.09 -10.82 10.99
C ILE A 268 -4.34 -12.19 10.37
N GLY A 269 -3.93 -12.36 9.12
CA GLY A 269 -3.95 -13.64 8.43
C GLY A 269 -2.58 -14.31 8.49
N ASP A 270 -2.53 -15.57 8.93
CA ASP A 270 -1.34 -16.40 8.87
C ASP A 270 -1.35 -17.23 7.58
N TYR A 271 -0.42 -16.94 6.68
CA TYR A 271 -0.31 -17.62 5.38
C TYR A 271 -0.02 -19.11 5.52
N ASN A 272 0.74 -19.52 6.54
CA ASN A 272 1.12 -20.92 6.71
C ASN A 272 -0.06 -21.81 7.10
N THR A 273 -0.94 -21.32 7.98
CA THR A 273 -2.05 -22.11 8.53
C THR A 273 -3.39 -21.78 7.90
N GLY A 274 -3.51 -20.65 7.21
CA GLY A 274 -4.77 -20.13 6.69
C GLY A 274 -5.71 -19.59 7.78
N GLN A 275 -5.21 -19.40 9.00
CA GLN A 275 -6.01 -18.92 10.13
C GLN A 275 -6.02 -17.39 10.21
N ILE A 276 -7.13 -16.87 10.74
CA ILE A 276 -7.28 -15.44 11.06
C ILE A 276 -7.26 -15.29 12.58
N TYR A 277 -6.36 -14.46 13.07
CA TYR A 277 -6.20 -14.16 14.50
C TYR A 277 -6.66 -12.74 14.78
N ARG A 278 -7.31 -12.52 15.93
CA ARG A 278 -7.62 -11.19 16.42
C ARG A 278 -6.48 -10.66 17.29
N ILE A 279 -6.01 -9.45 17.02
CA ILE A 279 -5.04 -8.79 17.89
C ILE A 279 -5.76 -8.30 19.16
N THR A 280 -5.15 -8.55 20.32
CA THR A 280 -5.63 -8.08 21.62
C THR A 280 -4.49 -7.45 22.40
N ALA A 281 -4.81 -6.59 23.37
CA ALA A 281 -3.82 -6.03 24.28
C ALA A 281 -4.23 -6.31 25.74
N THR A 282 -3.24 -6.58 26.59
CA THR A 282 -3.46 -6.54 28.04
C THR A 282 -3.55 -5.08 28.49
N GLN A 283 -4.53 -4.78 29.34
CA GLN A 283 -4.72 -3.44 29.92
C GLN A 283 -3.55 -3.05 30.83
#